data_AF-A0A182EMB3-F1
#
_entry.id   AF-A0A182EMB3-F1
#
_cell.length_a   1.000
_cell.length_b   1.000
_cell.length_c   1.000
_cell.angle_alpha   90.00
_cell.angle_beta   90.00
_cell.angle_gamma   90.00
#
_symmetry.space_group_name_H-M   'P 1'
#
loop_
_entity.id
_entity.type
_entity.pdbx_description
1 polymer ?
#
loop_
_entity_poly.entity_id
_entity_poly.type
_entity_poly.pdbx_seq_one_letter_code
_entity_poly.pdbx_strand_id
1 'polypeptide(L)'
;MKTYLFQWAGYSPPFHKYAVFLLCGFELVVSAMSMAVAQKYYELCTTLFPIAMYMFDDTKRKGIVGFTWTNNERQILKNHEQKLLLLWCTSTATIFIAMLLIIPFFFNFKKPKTAEERAFRLNIMYILAALFIIIVSLNGAIMIWLYITAPADNKLFYELFDKSVKEEIFLTEIEKSLDCISDDDKELDPTIVSSVDV
;
A
#
# COMPACT_ATOMS: atom_id res chain seq x y z
N MET A 1 34.54 -28.98 -11.79
CA MET A 1 34.69 -27.52 -11.90
C MET A 1 34.03 -26.90 -10.67
N LYS A 2 34.81 -26.45 -9.68
CA LYS A 2 34.28 -25.97 -8.39
C LYS A 2 33.81 -24.52 -8.56
N THR A 3 32.53 -24.28 -8.43
CA THR A 3 31.88 -22.95 -8.46
C THR A 3 32.27 -22.17 -7.20
N TYR A 4 33.39 -21.46 -7.26
CA TYR A 4 33.89 -20.58 -6.20
C TYR A 4 33.28 -19.17 -6.22
N LEU A 5 32.33 -18.88 -7.11
CA LEU A 5 31.87 -17.52 -7.39
C LEU A 5 31.04 -16.86 -6.27
N PHE A 6 30.61 -17.60 -5.24
CA PHE A 6 29.79 -17.03 -4.15
C PHE A 6 30.18 -17.54 -2.75
N GLN A 7 31.49 -17.62 -2.45
CA GLN A 7 31.92 -17.75 -1.05
C GLN A 7 31.94 -16.36 -0.39
N TRP A 8 30.79 -15.92 0.10
CA TRP A 8 30.72 -14.77 1.00
C TRP A 8 31.43 -15.12 2.31
N ALA A 9 32.51 -14.40 2.63
CA ALA A 9 33.27 -14.53 3.89
C ALA A 9 32.52 -13.93 5.10
N GLY A 10 31.20 -13.84 5.02
CA GLY A 10 30.36 -13.10 5.96
C GLY A 10 30.02 -13.88 7.22
N TYR A 11 29.85 -13.13 8.30
CA TYR A 11 29.42 -13.57 9.62
C TYR A 11 27.91 -13.81 9.74
N SER A 12 27.12 -13.86 8.65
CA SER A 12 25.69 -14.13 8.79
C SER A 12 25.42 -15.65 8.81
N PRO A 13 24.78 -16.19 9.86
CA PRO A 13 24.41 -17.59 9.90
C PRO A 13 23.06 -17.83 9.21
N PRO A 14 22.81 -19.08 8.80
CA PRO A 14 21.52 -19.66 9.18
C PRO A 14 21.70 -21.05 9.80
N PHE A 15 21.29 -21.19 11.06
CA PHE A 15 21.18 -22.48 11.74
C PHE A 15 19.78 -23.12 11.58
N HIS A 16 18.76 -22.34 11.19
CA HIS A 16 17.40 -22.81 10.87
C HIS A 16 16.95 -22.42 9.46
N LYS A 17 17.70 -22.89 8.45
CA LYS A 17 17.54 -22.52 7.03
C LYS A 17 16.11 -22.64 6.50
N TYR A 18 15.45 -23.76 6.74
CA TYR A 18 14.12 -24.04 6.16
C TYR A 18 12.98 -23.29 6.86
N ALA A 19 13.05 -23.13 8.18
CA ALA A 19 12.03 -22.40 8.94
C ALA A 19 12.05 -20.90 8.62
N VAL A 20 13.26 -20.31 8.54
CA VAL A 20 13.42 -18.90 8.15
C VAL A 20 12.95 -18.69 6.71
N PHE A 21 13.30 -19.58 5.79
CA PHE A 21 12.86 -19.49 4.40
C PHE A 21 11.33 -19.56 4.26
N LEU A 22 10.68 -20.50 4.96
CA LEU A 22 9.23 -20.65 4.90
C LEU A 22 8.52 -19.44 5.52
N LEU A 23 8.95 -19.00 6.71
CA LEU A 23 8.29 -17.92 7.43
C LEU A 23 8.53 -16.57 6.77
N CYS A 24 9.78 -16.23 6.43
CA CYS A 24 10.08 -14.99 5.72
C CYS A 24 9.53 -14.99 4.29
N GLY A 25 9.48 -16.16 3.63
CA GLY A 25 8.90 -16.29 2.29
C GLY A 25 7.39 -16.06 2.30
N PHE A 26 6.67 -16.64 3.26
CA PHE A 26 5.24 -16.37 3.45
C PHE A 26 4.99 -14.88 3.77
N GLU A 27 5.76 -14.33 4.69
CA GLU A 27 5.63 -12.91 5.07
C GLU A 27 5.91 -11.96 3.91
N LEU A 28 6.87 -12.31 3.04
CA LEU A 28 7.17 -11.54 1.83
C LEU A 28 5.95 -11.51 0.89
N VAL A 29 5.27 -12.64 0.69
CA VAL A 29 4.05 -12.69 -0.15
C VAL A 29 2.94 -11.84 0.48
N VAL A 30 2.66 -12.01 1.77
CA VAL A 30 1.62 -11.25 2.46
C VAL A 30 1.91 -9.75 2.42
N SER A 31 3.14 -9.35 2.74
CA SER A 31 3.57 -7.96 2.73
C SER A 31 3.60 -7.36 1.32
N ALA A 32 3.93 -8.15 0.29
CA ALA A 32 3.86 -7.70 -1.11
C ALA A 32 2.41 -7.45 -1.55
N MET A 33 1.49 -8.35 -1.17
CA MET A 33 0.06 -8.17 -1.43
C MET A 33 -0.49 -6.93 -0.71
N SER A 34 -0.18 -6.77 0.58
CA SER A 34 -0.65 -5.59 1.35
C SER A 34 -0.08 -4.29 0.78
N MET A 35 1.19 -4.27 0.37
CA MET A 35 1.81 -3.12 -0.28
C MET A 35 1.10 -2.77 -1.61
N ALA A 36 0.84 -3.76 -2.46
CA ALA A 36 0.19 -3.54 -3.76
C ALA A 36 -1.24 -3.00 -3.60
N VAL A 37 -2.00 -3.57 -2.66
CA VAL A 37 -3.34 -3.10 -2.31
C VAL A 37 -3.27 -1.68 -1.77
N ALA A 38 -2.42 -1.42 -0.78
CA ALA A 38 -2.26 -0.10 -0.19
C ALA A 38 -1.89 0.96 -1.23
N GLN A 39 -0.97 0.63 -2.15
CA GLN A 39 -0.58 1.52 -3.24
C GLN A 39 -1.76 1.88 -4.15
N LYS A 40 -2.54 0.89 -4.59
CA LYS A 40 -3.68 1.14 -5.50
C LYS A 40 -4.78 1.95 -4.84
N TYR A 41 -5.11 1.64 -3.60
CA TYR A 41 -6.09 2.43 -2.85
C TYR A 41 -5.58 3.83 -2.53
N TYR A 42 -4.29 3.98 -2.21
CA TYR A 42 -3.67 5.28 -1.99
C TYR A 42 -3.71 6.15 -3.24
N GLU A 43 -3.28 5.63 -4.41
CA GLU A 43 -3.36 6.32 -5.71
C GLU A 43 -4.80 6.80 -5.99
N LEU A 44 -5.79 5.91 -5.79
CA LEU A 44 -7.20 6.25 -5.96
C LEU A 44 -7.65 7.35 -4.99
N CYS A 45 -7.33 7.24 -3.71
CA CYS A 45 -7.68 8.23 -2.69
C CYS A 45 -7.03 9.59 -2.97
N THR A 46 -5.76 9.63 -3.37
CA THR A 46 -5.05 10.88 -3.67
C THR A 46 -5.67 11.66 -4.84
N THR A 47 -6.31 10.96 -5.77
CA THR A 47 -7.00 11.56 -6.91
C THR A 47 -8.46 11.90 -6.58
N LEU A 48 -9.19 10.96 -5.97
CA LEU A 48 -10.63 11.09 -5.73
C LEU A 48 -10.97 12.01 -4.56
N PHE A 49 -10.22 11.94 -3.44
CA PHE A 49 -10.51 12.73 -2.26
C PHE A 49 -10.41 14.25 -2.45
N PRO A 50 -9.44 14.84 -3.17
CA PRO A 50 -9.44 16.28 -3.38
C PRO A 50 -10.66 16.76 -4.18
N ILE A 51 -11.06 16.01 -5.22
CA ILE A 51 -12.25 16.32 -6.02
C ILE A 51 -13.51 16.21 -5.16
N ALA A 52 -13.66 15.11 -4.41
CA ALA A 52 -14.79 14.91 -3.51
C ALA A 52 -14.86 15.97 -2.39
N MET A 53 -13.73 16.35 -1.80
CA MET A 53 -13.68 17.41 -0.78
C MET A 53 -14.12 18.77 -1.36
N TYR A 54 -13.75 19.07 -2.62
CA TYR A 54 -14.20 20.28 -3.29
C TYR A 54 -15.71 20.24 -3.58
N MET A 55 -16.23 19.10 -4.05
CA MET A 55 -17.67 18.87 -4.23
C MET A 55 -18.45 19.02 -2.90
N PHE A 56 -17.91 18.53 -1.78
CA PHE A 56 -18.51 18.71 -0.45
C PHE A 56 -18.48 20.17 0.02
N ASP A 57 -17.38 20.90 -0.23
CA ASP A 57 -17.30 22.32 0.08
C ASP A 57 -18.33 23.13 -0.73
N ASP A 58 -18.51 22.79 -2.00
CA ASP A 58 -19.48 23.43 -2.89
C ASP A 58 -20.93 23.14 -2.48
N THR A 59 -21.24 21.88 -2.17
CA THR A 59 -22.54 21.47 -1.61
C THR A 59 -22.87 22.22 -0.33
N LYS A 60 -21.87 22.42 0.55
CA LYS A 60 -22.03 23.22 1.77
C LYS A 60 -22.30 24.69 1.46
N ARG A 61 -21.63 25.28 0.48
CA ARG A 61 -21.86 26.67 0.04
C ARG A 61 -23.27 26.87 -0.52
N LYS A 62 -23.82 25.85 -1.18
CA LYS A 62 -25.19 25.85 -1.73
C LYS A 62 -26.28 25.69 -0.66
N GLY A 63 -25.91 25.42 0.60
CA GLY A 63 -26.85 25.48 1.73
C GLY A 63 -27.90 24.38 1.73
N ILE A 64 -27.56 23.18 1.28
CA ILE A 64 -28.51 22.06 1.16
C ILE A 64 -28.94 21.56 2.53
N VAL A 65 -30.26 21.47 2.73
CA VAL A 65 -30.86 21.01 3.98
C VAL A 65 -30.49 19.54 4.22
N GLY A 66 -29.85 19.26 5.35
CA GLY A 66 -29.45 17.91 5.74
C GLY A 66 -28.02 17.50 5.34
N PHE A 67 -27.24 18.39 4.71
CA PHE A 67 -25.82 18.16 4.43
C PHE A 67 -24.94 18.81 5.50
N THR A 68 -24.33 17.98 6.36
CA THR A 68 -23.36 18.41 7.35
C THR A 68 -21.95 18.10 6.86
N TRP A 69 -21.16 19.14 6.61
CA TRP A 69 -19.75 19.00 6.26
C TRP A 69 -18.89 19.86 7.19
N THR A 70 -18.11 19.18 8.02
CA THR A 70 -17.33 19.74 9.12
C THR A 70 -15.84 19.43 8.98
N ASN A 71 -14.99 20.18 9.69
CA ASN A 71 -13.55 19.95 9.70
C ASN A 71 -13.17 18.56 10.23
N ASN A 72 -14.02 17.95 11.08
CA ASN A 72 -13.79 16.63 11.63
C ASN A 72 -13.91 15.53 10.55
N GLU A 73 -14.95 15.58 9.72
CA GLU A 73 -15.14 14.61 8.63
C GLU A 73 -14.03 14.71 7.58
N ARG A 74 -13.62 15.94 7.28
CA ARG A 74 -12.44 16.20 6.43
C ARG A 74 -11.17 15.57 7.02
N GLN A 75 -10.97 15.67 8.33
CA GLN A 75 -9.82 15.08 8.99
C GLN A 75 -9.87 13.55 8.98
N ILE A 76 -11.05 12.93 9.13
CA ILE A 76 -11.22 11.48 9.06
C ILE A 76 -10.82 10.96 7.67
N LEU A 77 -11.27 11.59 6.60
CA LEU A 77 -10.93 11.22 5.21
C LEU A 77 -9.42 11.37 4.92
N LYS A 78 -8.81 12.48 5.36
CA LYS A 78 -7.35 12.67 5.25
C LYS A 78 -6.56 11.65 6.06
N ASN A 79 -7.05 11.32 7.26
CA ASN A 79 -6.43 10.31 8.10
C ASN A 79 -6.51 8.92 7.45
N HIS A 80 -7.61 8.61 6.75
CA HIS A 80 -7.72 7.36 5.99
C HIS A 80 -6.62 7.23 4.93
N GLU A 81 -6.38 8.28 4.16
CA GLU A 81 -5.28 8.34 3.18
C GLU A 81 -3.91 8.12 3.85
N GLN A 82 -3.65 8.76 5.00
CA GLN A 82 -2.41 8.60 5.75
C GLN A 82 -2.23 7.19 6.30
N LYS A 83 -3.30 6.52 6.75
CA LYS A 83 -3.24 5.12 7.21
C LYS A 83 -2.81 4.19 6.07
N LEU A 84 -3.31 4.41 4.84
CA LEU A 84 -2.91 3.64 3.66
C LEU A 84 -1.42 3.84 3.32
N LEU A 85 -0.94 5.08 3.39
CA LEU A 85 0.49 5.38 3.20
C LEU A 85 1.36 4.69 4.26
N LEU A 86 0.91 4.70 5.52
CA LEU A 86 1.61 4.06 6.63
C LEU A 86 1.68 2.53 6.44
N LEU A 87 0.60 1.90 5.97
CA LEU A 87 0.60 0.47 5.61
C LEU A 87 1.59 0.19 4.48
N TRP A 88 1.62 1.02 3.44
CA TRP A 88 2.58 0.87 2.34
C TRP A 88 4.03 0.95 2.80
N CYS A 89 4.37 1.96 3.62
CA CYS A 89 5.71 2.13 4.19
C CYS A 89 6.13 0.91 5.05
N THR A 90 5.24 0.43 5.92
CA THR A 90 5.54 -0.69 6.83
C THR A 90 5.59 -2.03 6.13
N SER A 91 4.75 -2.25 5.12
CA SER A 91 4.81 -3.42 4.24
C SER A 91 6.13 -3.44 3.45
N THR A 92 6.55 -2.29 2.92
CA THR A 92 7.84 -2.14 2.22
C THR A 92 9.02 -2.47 3.13
N ALA A 93 9.05 -1.93 4.35
CA ALA A 93 10.10 -2.25 5.33
C ALA A 93 10.15 -3.75 5.69
N THR A 94 8.98 -4.38 5.79
CA THR A 94 8.87 -5.83 6.07
C THR A 94 9.44 -6.66 4.93
N ILE A 95 9.16 -6.30 3.67
CA ILE A 95 9.73 -6.95 2.49
C ILE A 95 11.27 -6.86 2.50
N PHE A 96 11.83 -5.67 2.75
CA PHE A 96 13.28 -5.49 2.77
C PHE A 96 13.95 -6.38 3.82
N ILE A 97 13.39 -6.46 5.03
CA ILE A 97 13.96 -7.30 6.08
C ILE A 97 13.78 -8.78 5.78
N ALA A 98 12.60 -9.19 5.27
CA ALA A 98 12.38 -10.56 4.82
C ALA A 98 13.40 -10.97 3.74
N MET A 99 13.66 -10.10 2.77
CA MET A 99 14.70 -10.31 1.75
C MET A 99 16.08 -10.43 2.37
N LEU A 100 16.46 -9.53 3.29
CA LEU A 100 17.76 -9.57 3.98
C LEU A 100 17.97 -10.88 4.76
N LEU A 101 16.91 -11.47 5.32
CA LEU A 101 16.97 -12.74 6.04
C LEU A 101 17.03 -13.96 5.12
N ILE A 102 16.38 -13.87 3.94
CA ILE A 102 16.38 -14.93 2.93
C ILE A 102 17.71 -14.97 2.16
N ILE A 103 18.32 -13.83 1.84
CA ILE A 103 19.57 -13.73 1.06
C ILE A 103 20.66 -14.70 1.59
N PRO A 104 20.99 -14.75 2.89
CA PRO A 104 21.93 -15.71 3.47
C PRO A 104 21.62 -17.19 3.16
N PHE A 105 20.37 -17.56 2.90
CA PHE A 105 20.01 -18.93 2.53
C PHE A 105 20.73 -19.39 1.25
N PHE A 106 20.92 -18.49 0.27
CA PHE A 106 21.52 -18.79 -1.01
C PHE A 106 23.06 -18.84 -0.99
N PHE A 107 23.69 -18.41 0.11
CA PHE A 107 25.15 -18.42 0.26
C PHE A 107 25.63 -19.60 1.10
N ASN A 108 26.71 -20.23 0.66
CA ASN A 108 27.40 -21.27 1.42
C ASN A 108 28.41 -20.63 2.37
N PHE A 109 28.03 -20.48 3.64
CA PHE A 109 28.93 -19.95 4.67
C PHE A 109 29.92 -21.00 5.18
N LYS A 110 31.17 -20.57 5.42
CA LYS A 110 32.17 -21.38 6.13
C LYS A 110 31.70 -21.62 7.57
N LYS A 111 31.83 -22.87 8.04
CA LYS A 111 31.57 -23.23 9.44
C LYS A 111 32.48 -22.40 10.36
N PRO A 112 31.97 -21.90 11.51
CA PRO A 112 32.79 -21.14 12.45
C PRO A 112 33.93 -22.02 12.96
N LYS A 113 35.13 -21.43 13.07
CA LYS A 113 36.33 -22.15 13.54
C LYS A 113 36.50 -22.02 15.05
N THR A 114 36.01 -20.92 15.63
CA THR A 114 36.18 -20.57 17.04
C THR A 114 34.83 -20.46 17.77
N ALA A 115 34.82 -20.72 19.08
CA ALA A 115 33.62 -20.58 19.92
C ALA A 115 33.09 -19.13 19.96
N GLU A 116 33.98 -18.14 19.97
CA GLU A 116 33.64 -16.71 19.93
C GLU A 116 32.93 -16.31 18.62
N GLU A 117 33.43 -16.78 17.47
CA GLU A 117 32.78 -16.56 16.18
C GLU A 117 31.38 -17.17 16.16
N ARG A 118 31.19 -18.35 16.77
CA ARG A 118 29.87 -18.99 16.88
C ARG A 118 28.91 -18.16 17.73
N ALA A 119 29.37 -17.65 18.88
CA ALA A 119 28.56 -16.81 19.77
C ALA A 119 28.15 -15.49 19.10
N PHE A 120 29.10 -14.82 18.42
CA PHE A 120 28.83 -13.59 17.69
C PHE A 120 27.77 -13.77 16.59
N ARG A 121 27.87 -14.85 15.81
CA ARG A 121 26.88 -15.19 14.78
C ARG A 121 25.48 -15.43 15.37
N LEU A 122 25.40 -16.15 16.49
CA LEU A 122 24.13 -16.39 17.17
C LEU A 122 23.49 -15.09 17.69
N ASN A 123 24.28 -14.18 18.25
CA ASN A 123 23.77 -12.88 18.72
C ASN A 123 23.19 -12.05 17.57
N ILE A 124 23.89 -11.97 16.43
CA ILE A 124 23.38 -11.28 15.22
C ILE A 124 22.06 -11.90 14.76
N MET A 125 21.97 -13.23 14.74
CA MET A 125 20.76 -13.94 14.34
C MET A 125 19.57 -13.60 15.25
N TYR A 126 19.76 -13.61 16.58
CA TYR A 126 18.69 -13.28 17.52
C TYR A 126 18.26 -11.82 17.43
N ILE A 127 19.20 -10.89 17.24
CA ILE A 127 18.88 -9.47 17.04
C ILE A 127 18.05 -9.29 15.76
N LEU A 128 18.47 -9.92 14.66
CA LEU A 128 17.75 -9.87 13.39
C LEU A 128 16.36 -10.52 13.47
N ALA A 129 16.25 -11.64 14.18
CA ALA A 129 14.96 -12.30 14.41
C ALA A 129 14.02 -11.43 15.25
N ALA A 130 14.52 -10.81 16.33
CA ALA A 130 13.74 -9.90 17.16
C ALA A 130 13.26 -8.68 16.36
N LEU A 131 14.16 -8.08 15.57
CA LEU A 131 13.82 -6.95 14.70
C LEU A 131 12.74 -7.31 13.67
N PHE A 132 12.85 -8.49 13.05
CA PHE A 132 11.85 -8.99 12.11
C PHE A 132 10.49 -9.19 12.77
N ILE A 133 10.45 -9.83 13.94
CA ILE A 133 9.19 -10.04 14.69
C ILE A 133 8.54 -8.70 15.02
N ILE A 134 9.30 -7.70 15.47
CA ILE A 134 8.78 -6.37 15.79
C ILE A 134 8.14 -5.73 14.56
N ILE A 135 8.82 -5.77 13.41
CA ILE A 135 8.36 -5.10 12.19
C ILE A 135 7.15 -5.79 11.58
N VAL A 136 7.14 -7.13 11.55
CA VAL A 136 5.96 -7.92 11.15
C VAL A 136 4.78 -7.63 12.07
N SER A 137 5.01 -7.56 13.39
CA SER A 137 3.95 -7.26 14.35
C SER A 137 3.38 -5.85 14.15
N LEU A 138 4.24 -4.87 13.85
CA LEU A 138 3.80 -3.51 13.53
C LEU A 138 2.98 -3.47 12.23
N ASN A 139 3.42 -4.15 11.17
CA ASN A 139 2.68 -4.25 9.91
C ASN A 139 1.30 -4.91 10.14
N GLY A 140 1.27 -6.01 10.90
CA GLY A 140 0.04 -6.70 11.30
C GLY A 140 -0.91 -5.81 12.10
N ALA A 141 -0.40 -5.03 13.06
CA ALA A 141 -1.21 -4.11 13.85
C ALA A 141 -1.85 -3.01 12.98
N ILE A 142 -1.11 -2.48 12.00
CA ILE A 142 -1.60 -1.48 11.05
C ILE A 142 -2.68 -2.07 10.14
N MET A 143 -2.47 -3.29 9.62
CA MET A 143 -3.49 -3.99 8.82
C MET A 143 -4.78 -4.19 9.61
N ILE A 144 -4.69 -4.65 10.86
CA ILE A 144 -5.87 -4.84 11.74
C ILE A 144 -6.57 -3.50 12.01
N TRP A 145 -5.80 -2.44 12.27
CA TRP A 145 -6.36 -1.11 12.53
C TRP A 145 -7.11 -0.56 11.32
N LEU A 146 -6.56 -0.72 10.11
CA LEU A 146 -7.24 -0.39 8.86
C LEU A 146 -8.49 -1.24 8.66
N TYR A 147 -8.41 -2.55 8.88
CA TYR A 147 -9.54 -3.46 8.72
C TYR A 147 -10.74 -3.06 9.60
N ILE A 148 -10.48 -2.65 10.85
CA ILE A 148 -11.55 -2.24 11.78
C ILE A 148 -12.12 -0.85 11.42
N THR A 149 -11.30 0.08 10.93
CA THR A 149 -11.73 1.47 10.69
C THR A 149 -12.29 1.71 9.29
N ALA A 150 -11.87 0.92 8.28
CA ALA A 150 -12.29 1.08 6.90
C ALA A 150 -13.83 1.06 6.67
N PRO A 151 -14.64 0.21 7.34
CA PRO A 151 -16.08 0.21 7.13
C PRO A 151 -16.75 1.53 7.52
N ALA A 152 -16.29 2.16 8.62
CA ALA A 152 -16.82 3.43 9.09
C ALA A 152 -16.37 4.59 8.19
N ASP A 153 -15.09 4.62 7.81
CA ASP A 153 -14.53 5.63 6.91
C ASP A 153 -15.22 5.57 5.53
N ASN A 154 -15.45 4.37 4.99
CA ASN A 154 -16.16 4.18 3.73
C ASN A 154 -17.63 4.61 3.83
N LYS A 155 -18.33 4.21 4.90
CA LYS A 155 -19.72 4.60 5.08
C LYS A 155 -19.86 6.13 5.15
N LEU A 156 -18.96 6.80 5.86
CA LEU A 156 -18.94 8.26 5.93
C LEU A 156 -18.74 8.89 4.54
N PHE A 157 -17.77 8.39 3.77
CA PHE A 157 -17.54 8.88 2.41
C PHE A 157 -18.78 8.72 1.52
N TYR A 158 -19.39 7.53 1.49
CA TYR A 158 -20.56 7.28 0.66
C TYR A 158 -21.80 8.06 1.11
N GLU A 159 -22.02 8.25 2.41
CA GLU A 159 -23.12 9.07 2.91
C GLU A 159 -22.97 10.55 2.51
N LEU A 160 -21.74 11.08 2.56
CA LEU A 160 -21.45 12.44 2.10
C LEU A 160 -21.57 12.55 0.58
N PHE A 161 -21.05 11.56 -0.15
CA PHE A 161 -21.12 11.50 -1.61
C PHE A 161 -22.56 11.42 -2.12
N ASP A 162 -23.40 10.62 -1.48
CA ASP A 162 -24.80 10.46 -1.92
C ASP A 162 -25.65 11.71 -1.66
N LYS A 163 -25.39 12.40 -0.55
CA LYS A 163 -26.07 13.65 -0.18
C LYS A 163 -25.50 14.90 -0.86
N SER A 164 -24.35 14.79 -1.51
CA SER A 164 -23.70 15.92 -2.18
C SER A 164 -24.33 16.21 -3.54
N VAL A 165 -24.25 17.48 -3.98
CA VAL A 165 -24.69 17.83 -5.33
C VAL A 165 -23.61 17.44 -6.32
N LYS A 166 -23.95 16.46 -7.15
CA LYS A 166 -23.12 15.91 -8.20
C LYS A 166 -23.31 16.76 -9.45
N GLU A 167 -22.55 17.84 -9.56
CA GLU A 167 -22.49 18.60 -10.80
C GLU A 167 -21.68 17.86 -11.85
N GLU A 168 -22.06 18.02 -13.11
CA GLU A 168 -21.41 17.41 -14.26
C GLU A 168 -19.92 17.72 -14.30
N ILE A 169 -19.51 18.94 -13.93
CA ILE A 169 -18.11 19.36 -13.83
C ILE A 169 -17.28 18.43 -12.93
N PHE A 170 -17.83 17.98 -11.80
CA PHE A 170 -17.15 17.05 -10.89
C PHE A 170 -17.10 15.63 -11.44
N LEU A 171 -18.15 15.21 -12.16
CA LEU A 171 -18.18 13.90 -12.82
C LEU A 171 -17.17 13.85 -13.96
N THR A 172 -17.11 14.87 -14.82
CA THR A 172 -16.13 14.98 -15.90
C THR A 172 -14.70 15.05 -15.35
N GLU A 173 -14.47 15.76 -14.24
CA GLU A 173 -13.14 15.83 -13.63
C GLU A 173 -12.71 14.49 -13.01
N ILE A 174 -13.63 13.73 -12.42
CA ILE A 174 -13.38 12.36 -11.95
C ILE A 174 -13.08 11.43 -13.14
N GLU A 175 -13.88 11.48 -14.21
CA GLU A 175 -13.69 10.65 -15.41
C GLU A 175 -12.35 10.91 -16.07
N LYS A 176 -12.00 12.19 -16.26
CA LYS A 176 -10.71 12.59 -16.80
C LYS A 176 -9.54 12.20 -15.91
N SER A 177 -9.71 12.27 -14.59
CA SER A 177 -8.64 11.95 -13.64
C SER A 177 -8.46 10.45 -13.42
N LEU A 178 -9.49 9.63 -13.68
CA LEU A 178 -9.45 8.18 -13.61
C LEU A 178 -9.22 7.51 -14.97
N ASP A 179 -9.06 8.30 -16.04
CA ASP A 179 -8.95 7.82 -17.43
C ASP A 179 -10.11 6.88 -17.81
N CYS A 180 -11.31 7.24 -17.34
CA CYS A 180 -12.53 6.53 -17.70
C CYS A 180 -12.90 6.86 -19.14
N ILE A 181 -13.20 5.84 -19.94
CA ILE A 181 -13.80 6.02 -21.27
C ILE A 181 -15.22 6.55 -21.03
N SER A 182 -15.47 7.81 -21.36
CA SER A 182 -16.77 8.44 -21.17
C SER A 182 -17.76 7.94 -22.24
N ASP A 183 -19.05 7.95 -21.93
CA ASP A 183 -20.08 7.66 -22.94
C ASP A 183 -20.15 8.78 -24.00
N ASP A 184 -19.76 10.01 -23.62
CA ASP A 184 -19.66 11.17 -24.52
C ASP A 184 -18.58 11.00 -25.61
N ASP A 185 -17.55 10.18 -25.36
CA ASP A 185 -16.54 9.84 -26.38
C ASP A 185 -17.12 8.94 -27.50
N LYS A 186 -18.30 8.35 -27.28
CA LYS A 186 -19.02 7.56 -28.30
C LYS A 186 -20.07 8.36 -29.04
N GLU A 187 -20.44 9.54 -28.57
CA GLU A 187 -21.32 10.46 -29.28
C GLU A 187 -20.54 11.24 -30.36
N LEU A 188 -19.94 10.52 -31.31
CA LEU A 188 -19.48 11.12 -32.55
C LEU A 188 -20.70 11.58 -33.34
N ASP A 189 -20.86 12.89 -33.49
CA ASP A 189 -21.86 13.50 -34.37
C ASP A 189 -21.73 12.89 -35.79
N PRO A 190 -22.76 12.17 -36.30
CA PRO A 190 -22.71 11.54 -37.61
C PRO A 190 -22.54 12.54 -38.76
N THR A 191 -22.67 13.86 -38.51
CA THR A 191 -22.44 14.88 -39.53
C THR A 191 -20.96 15.16 -39.81
N ILE A 192 -20.03 14.87 -38.89
CA ILE A 192 -18.59 15.16 -39.06
C ILE A 192 -17.89 14.10 -39.93
N VAL A 193 -18.44 12.89 -40.03
CA VAL A 193 -17.85 11.81 -40.85
C VAL A 193 -18.19 11.94 -42.35
N SER A 194 -19.17 12.77 -42.71
CA SER A 194 -19.58 12.94 -44.12
C SER A 194 -18.81 13.99 -44.94
N SER A 195 -17.89 14.76 -44.33
CA SER A 195 -17.18 15.84 -45.03
C SER A 195 -15.70 15.56 -45.33
N VAL A 196 -15.23 14.33 -45.12
CA VAL A 196 -13.88 13.89 -45.52
C VAL A 196 -14.00 12.78 -46.57
N ASP A 197 -14.65 13.10 -47.69
CA ASP A 197 -14.53 12.37 -48.94
C ASP A 197 -15.05 13.27 -50.09
N VAL A 198 -14.22 14.24 -50.50
CA VAL A 198 -14.20 14.81 -51.87
C VAL A 198 -12.76 15.13 -52.23
#